data_AF-A0A962HAZ7-F1
#
_entry.id   AF-A0A962HAZ7-F1
#
_cell.length_a   1.000
_cell.length_b   1.000
_cell.length_c   1.000
_cell.angle_alpha   90.00
_cell.angle_beta   90.00
_cell.angle_gamma   90.00
#
_symmetry.space_group_name_H-M   'P 1'
#
loop_
_entity.id
_entity.type
_entity.pdbx_description
1 polymer ?
#
loop_
_entity_poly.entity_id
_entity_poly.type
_entity_poly.pdbx_seq_one_letter_code
_entity_poly.pdbx_strand_id
1 'polypeptide(L)'
;GRAPAVDPRTLARWLQQGADDSGREIALVDTRNQQESAYGSFAEAITLPISKFTELPAALETHREELRGKTVVSFCTGGIRCEKAAIWMQQAGYGEVLQLEGGILAYFEQVGGFGYRDRCFVFDQRIALDPALKPMVDQSVEAD
;
A
#
# COMPACT_ATOMS: atom_id res chain seq x y z
N GLY A 1 9.75 -8.58 16.01
CA GLY A 1 10.23 -7.21 15.77
C GLY A 1 9.28 -6.52 14.82
N ARG A 2 9.30 -5.18 14.76
CA ARG A 2 8.57 -4.44 13.73
C ARG A 2 9.25 -4.59 12.38
N ALA A 3 8.49 -4.57 11.29
CA ALA A 3 9.07 -4.46 9.96
C ALA A 3 9.78 -3.09 9.81
N PRO A 4 10.90 -3.01 9.09
CA PRO A 4 11.40 -1.75 8.57
C PRO A 4 10.30 -1.01 7.81
N ALA A 5 10.28 0.32 7.92
CA ALA A 5 9.24 1.15 7.36
C ALA A 5 9.82 2.37 6.64
N VAL A 6 9.04 2.92 5.72
CA VAL A 6 9.27 4.21 5.07
C VAL A 6 8.11 5.13 5.40
N ASP A 7 8.39 6.37 5.77
CA ASP A 7 7.36 7.36 6.04
C ASP A 7 6.73 7.87 4.71
N PRO A 8 5.49 8.40 4.76
CA PRO A 8 4.83 8.88 3.56
C PRO A 8 5.58 9.91 2.73
N ARG A 9 6.27 10.88 3.36
CA ARG A 9 6.95 11.95 2.64
C ARG A 9 8.18 11.43 1.92
N THR A 10 8.91 10.52 2.57
CA THR A 10 10.05 9.83 1.94
C THR A 10 9.58 8.98 0.77
N LEU A 11 8.50 8.20 0.93
CA LEU A 11 7.97 7.41 -0.19
C LEU A 11 7.54 8.31 -1.36
N ALA A 12 6.82 9.39 -1.09
CA ALA A 12 6.38 10.33 -2.13
C ALA A 12 7.56 10.91 -2.91
N ARG A 13 8.64 11.29 -2.22
CA ARG A 13 9.89 11.75 -2.84
C ARG A 13 10.53 10.65 -3.69
N TRP A 14 10.58 9.41 -3.19
CA TRP A 14 11.10 8.28 -3.96
C TRP A 14 10.30 8.00 -5.23
N LEU A 15 8.97 8.08 -5.15
CA LEU A 15 8.10 7.94 -6.32
C LEU A 15 8.29 9.09 -7.32
N GLN A 16 8.53 10.31 -6.85
CA GLN A 16 8.80 11.45 -7.72
C GLN A 16 10.17 11.34 -8.43
N GLN A 17 11.20 10.83 -7.73
CA GLN A 17 12.55 10.68 -8.31
C GLN A 17 12.73 9.36 -9.09
N GLY A 18 11.85 8.37 -8.88
CA GLY A 18 11.87 7.07 -9.56
C GLY A 18 12.77 6.00 -8.92
N ALA A 19 13.38 6.29 -7.76
CA ALA A 19 14.28 5.38 -7.06
C ALA A 19 14.33 5.69 -5.55
N ASP A 20 14.93 4.81 -4.75
CA ASP A 20 15.30 5.10 -3.36
C ASP A 20 16.58 5.95 -3.25
N ASP A 21 17.01 6.25 -2.02
CA ASP A 21 18.21 7.06 -1.76
C ASP A 21 19.54 6.39 -2.17
N SER A 22 19.50 5.09 -2.46
CA SER A 22 20.64 4.33 -2.99
C SER A 22 20.59 4.13 -4.51
N GLY A 23 19.56 4.67 -5.18
CA GLY A 23 19.35 4.53 -6.61
C GLY A 23 18.67 3.23 -7.04
N ARG A 24 18.08 2.46 -6.11
CA ARG A 24 17.30 1.25 -6.45
C ARG A 24 15.89 1.62 -6.87
N GLU A 25 15.38 0.94 -7.88
CA GLU A 25 13.98 1.07 -8.31
C GLU A 25 13.03 0.71 -7.17
N ILE A 26 11.89 1.41 -7.08
CA ILE A 26 10.84 1.15 -6.09
C ILE A 26 9.80 0.20 -6.68
N ALA A 27 9.48 -0.87 -5.95
CA ALA A 27 8.32 -1.71 -6.23
C ALA A 27 7.26 -1.54 -5.15
N LEU A 28 6.10 -1.01 -5.52
CA LEU A 28 4.95 -0.90 -4.63
C LEU A 28 4.14 -2.20 -4.68
N VAL A 29 3.79 -2.76 -3.51
CA VAL A 29 2.97 -3.97 -3.40
C VAL A 29 1.72 -3.70 -2.59
N ASP A 30 0.56 -3.79 -3.24
CA ASP A 30 -0.74 -3.68 -2.58
C ASP A 30 -1.10 -5.01 -1.92
N THR A 31 -1.16 -5.00 -0.59
CA THR A 31 -1.43 -6.21 0.22
C THR A 31 -2.89 -6.30 0.66
N ARG A 32 -3.75 -5.43 0.12
CA ARG A 32 -5.20 -5.49 0.31
C ARG A 32 -5.82 -6.59 -0.55
N ASN A 33 -7.08 -6.91 -0.29
CA ASN A 33 -7.80 -7.84 -1.16
C ASN A 33 -8.18 -7.14 -2.49
N GLN A 34 -8.49 -7.94 -3.52
CA GLN A 34 -8.84 -7.43 -4.85
C GLN A 34 -10.00 -6.42 -4.84
N GLN A 35 -10.99 -6.60 -3.95
CA GLN A 35 -12.14 -5.70 -3.87
C GLN A 35 -11.70 -4.32 -3.37
N GLU A 36 -10.84 -4.26 -2.37
CA GLU A 36 -10.29 -3.00 -1.86
C GLU A 36 -9.41 -2.30 -2.89
N SER A 37 -8.55 -3.03 -3.60
CA SER A 37 -7.69 -2.47 -4.64
C SER A 37 -8.48 -1.95 -5.84
N ALA A 38 -9.65 -2.53 -6.12
CA ALA A 38 -10.55 -2.07 -7.18
C ALA A 38 -11.16 -0.69 -6.89
N TYR A 39 -11.19 -0.22 -5.64
CA TYR A 39 -11.60 1.16 -5.31
C TYR A 39 -10.54 2.21 -5.68
N GLY A 40 -9.29 1.78 -5.85
CA GLY A 40 -8.15 2.65 -6.07
C GLY A 40 -6.89 2.04 -5.48
N SER A 41 -5.74 2.37 -6.06
CA SER A 41 -4.42 1.95 -5.60
C SER A 41 -3.35 2.89 -6.18
N PHE A 42 -2.09 2.69 -5.78
CA PHE A 42 -0.97 3.38 -6.44
C PHE A 42 -0.83 2.92 -7.90
N ALA A 43 -0.46 3.86 -8.77
CA ALA A 43 -0.61 3.69 -10.20
C ALA A 43 0.16 2.48 -10.79
N GLU A 44 1.38 2.29 -10.31
CA GLU A 44 2.32 1.24 -10.73
C GLU A 44 2.47 0.13 -9.68
N ALA A 45 1.50 0.01 -8.75
CA ALA A 45 1.58 -1.02 -7.73
C ALA A 45 1.26 -2.42 -8.28
N ILE A 46 2.07 -3.39 -7.88
CA ILE A 46 1.74 -4.80 -8.01
C ILE A 46 0.56 -5.08 -7.08
N THR A 47 -0.59 -5.39 -7.68
CA THR A 47 -1.79 -5.78 -6.96
C THR A 47 -1.84 -7.30 -6.89
N LEU A 48 -1.78 -7.85 -5.68
CA LEU A 48 -1.81 -9.29 -5.50
C LEU A 48 -3.24 -9.83 -5.76
N PRO A 49 -3.40 -10.95 -6.49
CA PRO A 49 -4.70 -11.51 -6.79
C PRO A 49 -5.29 -12.27 -5.58
N ILE A 50 -5.33 -11.65 -4.39
CA ILE A 50 -5.79 -12.29 -3.16
C ILE A 50 -7.21 -11.86 -2.78
N SER A 51 -8.04 -12.82 -2.37
CA SER A 51 -9.32 -12.58 -1.71
C SER A 51 -9.17 -12.55 -0.18
N LYS A 52 -8.16 -13.26 0.34
CA LYS A 52 -7.86 -13.33 1.78
C LYS A 52 -6.37 -13.12 2.02
N PHE A 53 -6.03 -12.47 3.13
CA PHE A 53 -4.62 -12.21 3.48
C PHE A 53 -3.79 -13.50 3.67
N THR A 54 -4.42 -14.64 3.99
CA THR A 54 -3.73 -15.94 4.09
C THR A 54 -3.18 -16.45 2.76
N GLU A 55 -3.65 -15.93 1.63
CA GLU A 55 -3.18 -16.27 0.27
C GLU A 55 -1.91 -15.49 -0.12
N LEU A 56 -1.52 -14.48 0.68
CA LEU A 56 -0.38 -13.60 0.43
C LEU A 56 0.93 -14.36 0.12
N PRO A 57 1.34 -15.40 0.86
CA PRO A 57 2.59 -16.11 0.57
C PRO A 57 2.67 -16.67 -0.85
N ALA A 58 1.59 -17.32 -1.31
CA ALA A 58 1.54 -17.91 -2.64
C ALA A 58 1.49 -16.83 -3.73
N ALA A 59 0.75 -15.75 -3.49
CA ALA A 59 0.64 -14.64 -4.43
C ALA A 59 1.96 -13.86 -4.58
N LEU A 60 2.72 -13.65 -3.50
CA LEU A 60 4.02 -12.97 -3.57
C LEU A 60 5.05 -13.77 -4.36
N GLU A 61 5.04 -15.10 -4.20
CA GLU A 61 6.00 -15.97 -4.86
C GLU A 61 5.93 -15.89 -6.39
N THR A 62 4.75 -15.61 -6.97
CA THR A 62 4.61 -15.41 -8.42
C THR A 62 5.27 -14.12 -8.93
N HIS A 63 5.60 -13.19 -8.03
CA HIS A 63 6.27 -11.92 -8.34
C HIS A 63 7.73 -11.87 -7.85
N ARG A 64 8.29 -12.97 -7.33
CA ARG A 64 9.64 -12.98 -6.73
C ARG A 64 10.71 -12.41 -7.67
N GLU A 65 10.71 -12.84 -8.92
CA GLU A 65 11.71 -12.37 -9.90
C GLU A 65 11.52 -10.89 -10.27
N GLU A 66 10.28 -10.43 -10.39
CA GLU A 66 9.95 -9.03 -10.67
C GLU A 66 10.38 -8.09 -9.52
N LEU A 67 10.35 -8.59 -8.29
CA LEU A 67 10.74 -7.86 -7.08
C LEU A 67 12.25 -7.92 -6.78
N ARG A 68 13.00 -8.76 -7.50
CA ARG A 68 14.44 -8.98 -7.24
C ARG A 68 15.24 -7.70 -7.52
N GLY A 69 16.04 -7.28 -6.54
CA GLY A 69 16.93 -6.11 -6.65
C GLY A 69 16.26 -4.75 -6.50
N LYS A 70 14.92 -4.71 -6.32
CA LYS A 70 14.16 -3.50 -6.05
C LYS A 70 14.02 -3.24 -4.54
N THR A 71 13.74 -2.00 -4.18
CA THR A 71 13.25 -1.64 -2.85
C THR A 71 11.75 -1.85 -2.84
N VAL A 72 11.30 -2.91 -2.17
CA VAL A 72 9.90 -3.31 -2.09
C VAL A 72 9.23 -2.56 -0.95
N VAL A 73 8.19 -1.80 -1.26
CA VAL A 73 7.37 -1.09 -0.28
C VAL A 73 5.95 -1.66 -0.32
N SER A 74 5.63 -2.46 0.70
CA SER A 74 4.29 -3.00 0.87
C SER A 74 3.37 -1.98 1.55
N PHE A 75 2.10 -1.93 1.14
CA PHE A 75 1.12 -1.05 1.75
C PHE A 75 -0.25 -1.72 1.90
N CYS A 76 -1.05 -1.19 2.80
CA CYS A 76 -2.49 -1.46 2.91
C CYS A 76 -3.18 -0.19 3.44
N THR A 77 -4.47 -0.25 3.76
CA THR A 77 -5.25 0.92 4.25
C THR A 77 -4.60 1.61 5.45
N GLY A 78 -4.20 0.84 6.48
CA GLY A 78 -3.76 1.39 7.77
C GLY A 78 -2.51 0.74 8.40
N GLY A 79 -1.65 0.11 7.61
CA GLY A 79 -0.34 -0.39 8.08
C GLY A 79 -0.27 -1.85 8.55
N ILE A 80 -1.33 -2.40 9.14
CA ILE A 80 -1.26 -3.72 9.82
C ILE A 80 -0.91 -4.90 8.89
N ARG A 81 -1.53 -4.97 7.71
CA ARG A 81 -1.30 -6.07 6.76
C ARG A 81 0.05 -5.96 6.05
N CYS A 82 0.47 -4.75 5.73
CA CYS A 82 1.77 -4.54 5.09
C CYS A 82 2.93 -4.78 6.06
N GLU A 83 2.79 -4.50 7.37
CA GLU A 83 3.79 -4.93 8.35
C GLU A 83 4.00 -6.46 8.33
N LYS A 84 2.90 -7.21 8.35
CA LYS A 84 2.95 -8.69 8.30
C LYS A 84 3.54 -9.19 6.98
N ALA A 85 3.19 -8.56 5.86
CA ALA A 85 3.74 -8.90 4.56
C ALA A 85 5.24 -8.64 4.49
N ALA A 86 5.71 -7.49 4.99
CA ALA A 86 7.12 -7.14 5.03
C ALA A 86 7.94 -8.14 5.87
N ILE A 87 7.45 -8.50 7.07
CA ILE A 87 8.10 -9.52 7.92
C ILE A 87 8.18 -10.86 7.19
N TRP A 88 7.09 -11.30 6.56
CA TRP A 88 7.07 -12.56 5.83
C TRP A 88 8.06 -12.56 4.66
N MET A 89 8.08 -11.49 3.84
CA MET A 89 9.00 -11.36 2.71
C MET A 89 10.46 -11.40 3.16
N GLN A 90 10.81 -10.72 4.26
CA GLN A 90 12.16 -10.80 4.83
C GLN A 90 12.53 -12.22 5.25
N GLN A 91 11.62 -12.93 5.92
CA GLN A 91 11.82 -14.33 6.30
C GLN A 91 11.94 -15.27 5.09
N ALA A 92 11.24 -14.95 4.00
CA ALA A 92 11.27 -15.69 2.74
C ALA A 92 12.47 -15.31 1.84
N GLY A 93 13.42 -14.50 2.33
CA GLY A 93 14.66 -14.16 1.64
C GLY A 93 14.50 -13.12 0.51
N TYR A 94 13.45 -12.31 0.56
CA TYR A 94 13.40 -11.09 -0.28
C TYR A 94 14.48 -10.11 0.19
N GLY A 95 14.91 -9.23 -0.71
CA GLY A 95 15.96 -8.24 -0.44
C GLY A 95 15.45 -7.10 0.45
N GLU A 96 15.47 -5.88 -0.09
CA GLU A 96 15.07 -4.69 0.65
C GLU A 96 13.56 -4.58 0.70
N VAL A 97 13.00 -4.80 1.89
CA VAL A 97 11.56 -4.80 2.09
C VAL A 97 11.20 -3.86 3.22
N LEU A 98 10.31 -2.92 2.90
CA LEU A 98 9.76 -1.92 3.80
C LEU A 98 8.23 -2.02 3.79
N GLN A 99 7.60 -1.48 4.83
CA GLN A 99 6.18 -1.12 4.80
C GLN A 99 5.99 0.39 4.72
N LEU A 100 4.88 0.84 4.12
CA LEU A 100 4.43 2.22 4.25
C LEU A 100 3.89 2.47 5.67
N GLU A 101 4.56 3.33 6.42
CA GLU A 101 4.16 3.66 7.78
C GLU A 101 2.76 4.30 7.81
N GLY A 102 1.86 3.72 8.59
CA GLY A 102 0.46 4.16 8.70
C GLY A 102 -0.42 3.86 7.48
N GLY A 103 0.13 3.24 6.42
CA GLY A 103 -0.60 2.85 5.23
C GLY A 103 -1.11 4.02 4.39
N ILE A 104 -2.09 3.74 3.52
CA ILE A 104 -2.66 4.70 2.57
C ILE A 104 -3.26 5.92 3.29
N LEU A 105 -3.90 5.73 4.44
CA LEU A 105 -4.55 6.84 5.16
C LEU A 105 -3.53 7.85 5.69
N ALA A 106 -2.40 7.39 6.25
CA ALA A 106 -1.31 8.28 6.66
C ALA A 106 -0.65 8.96 5.45
N TYR A 107 -0.61 8.27 4.30
CA TYR A 107 -0.11 8.87 3.06
C TYR A 107 -1.00 10.00 2.57
N PHE A 108 -2.32 9.79 2.52
CA PHE A 108 -3.28 10.83 2.18
C PHE A 108 -3.18 12.04 3.12
N GLU A 109 -3.08 11.81 4.43
CA GLU A 109 -2.95 12.88 5.42
C GLU A 109 -1.70 13.75 5.20
N GLN A 110 -0.55 13.13 4.90
CA GLN A 110 0.73 13.85 4.88
C GLN A 110 1.14 14.36 3.50
N VAL A 111 0.67 13.69 2.44
CA VAL A 111 1.10 13.90 1.05
C VAL A 111 -0.10 14.25 0.15
N GLY A 112 -1.27 13.69 0.42
CA GLY A 112 -2.41 13.71 -0.49
C GLY A 112 -2.36 12.54 -1.49
N GLY A 113 -2.81 12.77 -2.72
CA GLY A 113 -3.03 11.72 -3.73
C GLY A 113 -1.88 11.45 -4.69
N PHE A 114 -0.66 11.95 -4.44
CA PHE A 114 0.44 11.80 -5.39
C PHE A 114 0.72 10.32 -5.69
N GLY A 115 0.60 9.93 -6.96
CA GLY A 115 0.80 8.54 -7.42
C GLY A 115 -0.35 7.58 -7.11
N TYR A 116 -1.40 7.99 -6.39
CA TYR A 116 -2.57 7.18 -6.06
C TYR A 116 -3.73 7.48 -7.01
N ARG A 117 -4.47 6.45 -7.44
CA ARG A 117 -5.67 6.58 -8.27
C ARG A 117 -6.94 6.31 -7.47
N ASP A 118 -7.96 7.11 -7.72
CA ASP A 118 -9.32 6.95 -7.18
C ASP A 118 -9.40 7.07 -5.65
N ARG A 119 -9.96 6.08 -4.96
CA ARG A 119 -10.30 6.14 -3.53
C ARG A 119 -9.70 4.96 -2.76
N CYS A 120 -9.54 5.13 -1.44
CA CYS A 120 -9.11 4.07 -0.55
C CYS A 120 -10.31 3.48 0.17
N PHE A 121 -10.60 2.20 -0.06
CA PHE A 121 -11.64 1.48 0.68
C PHE A 121 -11.36 1.47 2.19
N VAL A 122 -12.42 1.65 2.99
CA VAL A 122 -12.41 1.57 4.46
C VAL A 122 -13.56 0.68 4.94
N PHE A 123 -13.32 -0.09 6.00
CA PHE A 123 -14.29 -1.07 6.53
C PHE A 123 -15.29 -0.42 7.51
N ASP A 124 -15.91 0.67 7.09
CA ASP A 124 -16.96 1.36 7.85
C ASP A 124 -17.98 2.04 6.91
N GLN A 125 -18.92 2.80 7.47
CA GLN A 125 -20.02 3.43 6.74
C GLN A 125 -19.56 4.42 5.66
N ARG A 126 -18.31 4.87 5.68
CA ARG A 126 -17.76 5.79 4.67
C ARG A 126 -17.50 5.12 3.33
N ILE A 127 -17.40 3.78 3.31
CA ILE A 127 -17.09 2.90 2.17
C ILE A 127 -15.70 3.13 1.59
N ALA A 128 -15.38 4.36 1.17
CA ALA A 128 -14.07 4.74 0.67
C ALA A 128 -13.77 6.22 0.94
N LEU A 129 -12.50 6.54 1.11
CA LEU A 129 -11.99 7.90 1.31
C LEU A 129 -11.23 8.36 0.05
N ASP A 130 -11.45 9.61 -0.37
CA ASP A 130 -10.59 10.24 -1.39
C ASP A 130 -9.23 10.65 -0.79
N PRO A 131 -8.27 11.11 -1.62
CA PRO A 131 -6.97 11.55 -1.11
C PRO A 131 -6.99 12.78 -0.20
N ALA A 132 -8.12 13.48 -0.10
CA ALA A 132 -8.35 14.55 0.87
C ALA A 132 -9.09 14.03 2.13
N LEU A 133 -9.16 12.72 2.31
CA LEU A 133 -9.83 12.01 3.41
C LEU A 133 -11.34 12.28 3.49
N LYS A 134 -11.99 12.65 2.38
CA LYS A 134 -13.44 12.83 2.33
C LYS A 134 -14.13 11.53 1.96
N PRO A 135 -15.23 11.17 2.65
CA PRO A 135 -15.95 9.93 2.39
C PRO A 135 -16.68 9.97 1.04
N MET A 136 -16.96 8.78 0.48
CA MET A 136 -17.74 8.63 -0.74
C MET A 136 -19.24 8.85 -0.49
N VAL A 137 -19.71 8.50 0.71
CA VAL A 137 -21.08 8.78 1.16
C VAL A 137 -20.98 9.84 2.26
N ASP A 138 -21.66 10.97 2.06
CA ASP A 138 -21.82 11.98 3.11
C ASP A 138 -22.93 11.52 4.07
N GLN A 139 -22.63 11.44 5.37
CA GLN A 139 -23.63 11.10 6.39
C GLN A 139 -24.63 12.24 6.64
N SER A 140 -24.49 13.38 5.97
CA SER A 140 -25.41 14.51 6.09
C SER A 140 -26.75 14.34 5.35
N VAL A 141 -27.04 13.16 4.76
CA VAL A 141 -28.26 12.93 3.95
C VAL A 141 -29.26 11.95 4.60
N GLU A 142 -29.02 11.46 5.82
CA GLU A 142 -29.97 10.60 6.56
C GLU A 142 -30.54 11.29 7.81
N ALA A 143 -30.96 12.55 7.66
CA ALA A 143 -31.73 13.25 8.67
C ALA A 143 -32.92 13.98 8.02
N ASP A 144 -33.82 13.20 7.41
CA ASP A 144 -35.19 13.61 7.05
C ASP A 144 -36.18 12.57 7.58
#